data_AF-A0A1A2WZ41-F1
#
_entry.id   AF-A0A1A2WZ41-F1
#
_cell.length_a   1.000
_cell.length_b   1.000
_cell.length_c   1.000
_cell.angle_alpha   90.00
_cell.angle_beta   90.00
_cell.angle_gamma   90.00
#
_symmetry.space_group_name_H-M   'P 1'
#
loop_
_entity.id
_entity.type
_entity.pdbx_description
1 polymer ?
#
loop_
_entity_poly.entity_id
_entity_poly.type
_entity_poly.pdbx_seq_one_letter_code
_entity_poly.pdbx_strand_id
1 'polypeptide(L)'
;MSARNVAVVGFAHAPHVRRTDGTTNGVEMLMPCFAQLYEELGITKSDIGFWCSGSSDYLAGRAFSFISAIDSIGAVPPINESHVEMDAAWALYEAYIKILTGEVDTALVYGFGKSSAGILRQILSRQTDPYTVAPLWPDSVSMAGLQARLGLDSGKWTPEQMAQVALDSFAYADRNDSVKPAKSIDELLARPFFNDPLRRHDIAPITDGAAAIVLAADGRARELRENPAWITGIEHRIETPVLGARDLTQSPSTAVSAKAATGGNTSVDIAEIHAPFTHQHLILAEAIGLADTTKVNPSGGALAANPMFVAGLERIGFAAQHIWNGSAGRVLAHATSGPALQQNLVAVMEGKN
;
A
#
# COMPACT_ATOMS: atom_id res chain seq x y z
N MET A 1 18.03 -25.81 6.82
CA MET A 1 18.40 -24.76 5.84
C MET A 1 18.79 -23.53 6.62
N SER A 2 19.89 -22.87 6.27
CA SER A 2 20.20 -21.53 6.82
C SER A 2 19.04 -20.60 6.51
N ALA A 3 18.65 -19.73 7.44
CA ALA A 3 17.66 -18.69 7.16
C ALA A 3 18.23 -17.75 6.08
N ARG A 4 17.59 -17.68 4.92
CA ARG A 4 17.95 -16.75 3.84
C ARG A 4 17.48 -15.34 4.23
N ASN A 5 18.30 -14.33 3.98
CA ASN A 5 17.89 -12.94 4.17
C ASN A 5 17.39 -12.39 2.83
N VAL A 6 16.29 -11.65 2.86
CA VAL A 6 15.71 -11.01 1.67
C VAL A 6 15.68 -9.50 1.89
N ALA A 7 16.04 -8.74 0.87
CA ALA A 7 15.99 -7.28 0.90
C ALA A 7 15.20 -6.72 -0.27
N VAL A 8 14.59 -5.57 -0.04
CA VAL A 8 14.12 -4.67 -1.10
C VAL A 8 15.34 -3.93 -1.63
N VAL A 9 15.64 -4.12 -2.92
CA VAL A 9 16.83 -3.55 -3.59
C VAL A 9 16.48 -2.63 -4.75
N GLY A 10 15.22 -2.52 -5.14
CA GLY A 10 14.79 -1.56 -6.16
C GLY A 10 13.32 -1.22 -5.99
N PHE A 11 12.96 0.02 -6.31
CA PHE A 11 11.60 0.52 -6.27
C PHE A 11 11.42 1.60 -7.33
N ALA A 12 10.39 1.45 -8.15
CA ALA A 12 9.95 2.47 -9.09
C ALA A 12 8.43 2.56 -9.04
N HIS A 13 7.90 3.76 -9.26
CA HIS A 13 6.46 3.97 -9.38
C HIS A 13 6.15 4.95 -10.51
N ALA A 14 4.99 4.78 -11.12
CA ALA A 14 4.48 5.69 -12.12
C ALA A 14 4.06 7.02 -11.46
N PRO A 15 4.02 8.13 -12.22
CA PRO A 15 3.48 9.38 -11.72
C PRO A 15 2.05 9.21 -11.20
N HIS A 16 1.78 9.77 -10.02
CA HIS A 16 0.43 9.80 -9.46
C HIS A 16 -0.42 10.83 -10.19
N VAL A 17 -1.35 10.36 -11.01
CA VAL A 17 -2.23 11.24 -11.77
C VAL A 17 -3.69 10.94 -11.50
N ARG A 18 -4.55 11.96 -11.64
CA ARG A 18 -5.99 11.81 -11.44
C ARG A 18 -6.61 10.79 -12.40
N ARG A 19 -6.10 10.75 -13.63
CA ARG A 19 -6.60 9.96 -14.74
C ARG A 19 -5.53 9.87 -15.81
N THR A 20 -5.38 8.68 -16.38
CA THR A 20 -4.68 8.41 -17.63
C THR A 20 -5.68 8.06 -18.73
N ASP A 21 -5.39 8.41 -19.99
CA ASP A 21 -6.25 8.06 -21.13
C ASP A 21 -5.90 6.69 -21.77
N GLY A 22 -4.82 6.05 -21.29
CA GLY A 22 -4.41 4.71 -21.70
C GLY A 22 -5.38 3.60 -21.27
N THR A 23 -5.09 2.35 -21.65
CA THR A 23 -5.96 1.20 -21.35
C THR A 23 -5.90 0.76 -19.87
N THR A 24 -6.82 -0.10 -19.44
CA THR A 24 -6.86 -0.69 -18.08
C THR A 24 -5.81 -1.77 -17.83
N ASN A 25 -4.93 -2.07 -18.79
CA ASN A 25 -3.94 -3.15 -18.66
C ASN A 25 -2.68 -2.78 -17.86
N GLY A 26 -2.47 -1.51 -17.53
CA GLY A 26 -1.31 -1.05 -16.76
C GLY A 26 0.02 -1.02 -17.51
N VAL A 27 0.09 -1.52 -18.75
CA VAL A 27 1.35 -1.68 -19.51
C VAL A 27 2.10 -0.36 -19.68
N GLU A 28 1.39 0.69 -20.10
CA GLU A 28 1.99 2.03 -20.30
C GLU A 28 2.53 2.65 -19.00
N MET A 29 1.98 2.26 -17.84
CA MET A 29 2.45 2.72 -16.53
C MET A 29 3.63 1.87 -16.02
N LEU A 30 3.63 0.56 -16.32
CA LEU A 30 4.63 -0.40 -15.83
C LEU A 30 5.93 -0.38 -16.63
N MET A 31 5.87 -0.24 -17.96
CA MET A 31 7.07 -0.27 -18.80
C MET A 31 8.15 0.74 -18.38
N PRO A 32 7.82 2.02 -18.09
CA PRO A 32 8.82 2.97 -17.57
C PRO A 32 9.38 2.57 -16.21
N CYS A 33 8.55 2.01 -15.31
CA CYS A 33 8.99 1.54 -14.00
C CYS A 33 10.01 0.41 -14.12
N PHE A 34 9.76 -0.56 -15.02
CA PHE A 34 10.68 -1.67 -15.26
C PHE A 34 11.98 -1.18 -15.90
N ALA A 35 11.89 -0.29 -16.88
CA ALA A 35 13.08 0.31 -17.49
C ALA A 35 13.96 1.03 -16.46
N GLN A 36 13.35 1.80 -15.57
CA GLN A 36 14.07 2.46 -14.47
C GLN A 36 14.78 1.44 -13.56
N LEU A 37 14.09 0.36 -13.16
CA LEU A 37 14.67 -0.68 -12.30
C LEU A 37 15.83 -1.41 -12.98
N TYR A 38 15.71 -1.72 -14.27
CA TYR A 38 16.77 -2.36 -15.04
C TYR A 38 18.01 -1.48 -15.15
N GLU A 39 17.81 -0.20 -15.44
CA GLU A 39 18.89 0.78 -15.55
C GLU A 39 19.57 1.01 -14.20
N GLU A 40 18.79 1.24 -13.14
CA GLU A 40 19.30 1.54 -11.80
C GLU A 40 20.09 0.37 -11.21
N LEU A 41 19.63 -0.87 -11.42
CA LEU A 41 20.26 -2.06 -10.85
C LEU A 41 21.27 -2.74 -11.78
N GLY A 42 21.38 -2.29 -13.03
CA GLY A 42 22.22 -2.94 -14.04
C GLY A 42 21.79 -4.38 -14.34
N ILE A 43 20.48 -4.65 -14.28
CA ILE A 43 19.90 -5.98 -14.53
C ILE A 43 18.97 -5.96 -15.74
N THR A 44 18.57 -7.13 -16.19
CA THR A 44 17.58 -7.32 -17.23
C THR A 44 16.52 -8.32 -16.76
N LYS A 45 15.47 -8.51 -17.56
CA LYS A 45 14.45 -9.52 -17.29
C LYS A 45 14.98 -10.95 -17.14
N SER A 46 16.13 -11.30 -17.72
CA SER A 46 16.73 -12.63 -17.55
C SER A 46 17.37 -12.85 -16.17
N ASP A 47 17.61 -11.76 -15.43
CA ASP A 47 18.16 -11.81 -14.08
C ASP A 47 17.08 -11.94 -13.00
N ILE A 48 15.80 -11.99 -13.40
CA ILE A 48 14.64 -12.09 -12.49
C ILE A 48 14.12 -13.53 -12.51
N GLY A 49 14.25 -14.23 -11.39
CA GLY A 49 13.82 -15.63 -11.27
C GLY A 49 12.32 -15.82 -11.08
N PHE A 50 11.62 -14.82 -10.55
CA PHE A 50 10.18 -14.89 -10.28
C PHE A 50 9.49 -13.54 -10.46
N TRP A 51 8.31 -13.57 -11.06
CA TRP A 51 7.46 -12.39 -11.26
C TRP A 51 6.18 -12.56 -10.45
N CYS A 52 5.75 -11.53 -9.74
CA CYS A 52 4.50 -11.59 -9.00
C CYS A 52 3.71 -10.28 -9.12
N SER A 53 2.45 -10.37 -9.53
CA SER A 53 1.59 -9.20 -9.73
C SER A 53 0.46 -9.12 -8.71
N GLY A 54 0.14 -7.90 -8.26
CA GLY A 54 -1.07 -7.60 -7.51
C GLY A 54 -2.00 -6.69 -8.30
N SER A 55 -3.25 -7.12 -8.49
CA SER A 55 -4.28 -6.32 -9.15
C SER A 55 -5.69 -6.87 -8.86
N SER A 56 -6.72 -6.28 -9.46
CA SER A 56 -8.09 -6.76 -9.33
C SER A 56 -8.87 -6.71 -10.64
N ASP A 57 -9.53 -7.83 -10.94
CA ASP A 57 -10.41 -7.97 -12.10
C ASP A 57 -11.62 -7.01 -12.02
N TYR A 58 -12.11 -6.74 -10.81
CA TYR A 58 -13.21 -5.78 -10.61
C TYR A 58 -12.82 -4.37 -11.04
N LEU A 59 -11.56 -3.97 -10.82
CA LEU A 59 -11.09 -2.64 -11.21
C LEU A 59 -10.87 -2.53 -12.71
N ALA A 60 -10.33 -3.58 -13.32
CA ALA A 60 -10.11 -3.63 -14.76
C ALA A 60 -11.40 -3.85 -15.57
N GLY A 61 -12.48 -4.32 -14.93
CA GLY A 61 -13.77 -4.61 -15.56
C GLY A 61 -13.72 -5.82 -16.50
N ARG A 62 -12.75 -6.72 -16.32
CA ARG A 62 -12.51 -7.88 -17.19
C ARG A 62 -11.89 -9.02 -16.37
N ALA A 63 -12.22 -10.24 -16.73
CA ALA A 63 -11.59 -11.43 -16.13
C ALA A 63 -10.13 -11.57 -16.60
N PHE A 64 -9.29 -12.15 -15.75
CA PHE A 64 -7.87 -12.40 -16.03
C PHE A 64 -7.12 -11.12 -16.42
N SER A 65 -7.41 -10.01 -15.73
CA SER A 65 -6.91 -8.68 -16.07
C SER A 65 -5.38 -8.57 -16.04
N PHE A 66 -4.71 -9.38 -15.22
CA PHE A 66 -3.26 -9.48 -15.12
C PHE A 66 -2.59 -9.99 -16.41
N ILE A 67 -3.27 -10.81 -17.23
CA ILE A 67 -2.68 -11.41 -18.44
C ILE A 67 -2.17 -10.32 -19.39
N SER A 68 -2.91 -9.23 -19.57
CA SER A 68 -2.42 -8.15 -20.44
C SER A 68 -1.30 -7.32 -19.82
N ALA A 69 -1.11 -7.36 -18.51
CA ALA A 69 0.02 -6.68 -17.88
C ALA A 69 1.34 -7.42 -18.17
N ILE A 70 1.30 -8.73 -18.46
CA ILE A 70 2.48 -9.53 -18.86
C ILE A 70 3.14 -8.97 -20.13
N ASP A 71 2.38 -8.28 -21.00
CA ASP A 71 2.93 -7.60 -22.18
C ASP A 71 4.01 -6.56 -21.81
N SER A 72 3.95 -5.99 -20.59
CA SER A 72 5.00 -5.07 -20.09
C SER A 72 6.32 -5.77 -19.74
N ILE A 73 6.30 -7.08 -19.50
CA ILE A 73 7.49 -7.90 -19.22
C ILE A 73 8.13 -8.39 -20.54
N GLY A 74 7.28 -8.78 -21.48
CA GLY A 74 7.64 -9.30 -22.80
C GLY A 74 7.79 -10.83 -22.83
N ALA A 75 7.71 -11.40 -24.04
CA ALA A 75 7.53 -12.85 -24.23
C ALA A 75 8.79 -13.73 -24.08
N VAL A 76 9.99 -13.15 -24.14
CA VAL A 76 11.27 -13.90 -24.15
C VAL A 76 12.28 -13.23 -23.21
N PRO A 77 12.99 -13.96 -22.33
CA PRO A 77 12.88 -15.41 -22.10
C PRO A 77 11.52 -15.77 -21.47
N PRO A 78 11.09 -17.05 -21.54
CA PRO A 78 9.92 -17.51 -20.80
C PRO A 78 10.08 -17.20 -19.31
N ILE A 79 9.04 -16.64 -18.72
CA ILE A 79 9.01 -16.24 -17.30
C ILE A 79 8.01 -17.08 -16.53
N ASN A 80 8.24 -17.23 -15.23
CA ASN A 80 7.25 -17.72 -14.30
C ASN A 80 6.63 -16.52 -13.59
N GLU A 81 5.34 -16.29 -13.82
CA GLU A 81 4.57 -15.22 -13.22
C GLU A 81 3.42 -15.80 -12.39
N SER A 82 3.24 -15.24 -11.20
CA SER A 82 2.10 -15.52 -10.33
C SER A 82 1.31 -14.25 -10.09
N HIS A 83 0.01 -14.41 -9.82
CA HIS A 83 -0.90 -13.30 -9.63
C HIS A 83 -1.69 -13.45 -8.33
N VAL A 84 -1.72 -12.36 -7.55
CA VAL A 84 -2.51 -12.22 -6.33
C VAL A 84 -3.63 -11.20 -6.60
N GLU A 85 -4.89 -11.62 -6.38
CA GLU A 85 -6.07 -10.74 -6.48
C GLU A 85 -6.17 -9.86 -5.23
N MET A 86 -5.26 -8.90 -5.11
CA MET A 86 -5.11 -8.02 -3.96
C MET A 86 -4.13 -6.88 -4.26
N ASP A 87 -3.91 -5.99 -3.29
CA ASP A 87 -2.81 -5.04 -3.36
C ASP A 87 -1.47 -5.76 -3.53
N ALA A 88 -0.58 -5.21 -4.36
CA ALA A 88 0.70 -5.82 -4.70
C ALA A 88 1.65 -6.00 -3.50
N ALA A 89 1.36 -5.42 -2.33
CA ALA A 89 2.02 -5.80 -1.08
C ALA A 89 1.87 -7.31 -0.75
N TRP A 90 0.76 -7.94 -1.09
CA TRP A 90 0.58 -9.39 -0.91
C TRP A 90 1.28 -10.21 -1.98
N ALA A 91 1.38 -9.69 -3.21
CA ALA A 91 2.28 -10.25 -4.24
C ALA A 91 3.75 -10.19 -3.78
N LEU A 92 4.13 -9.13 -3.05
CA LEU A 92 5.44 -9.04 -2.42
C LEU A 92 5.65 -10.13 -1.36
N TYR A 93 4.64 -10.41 -0.54
CA TYR A 93 4.70 -11.49 0.44
C TYR A 93 4.90 -12.86 -0.24
N GLU A 94 4.18 -13.14 -1.33
CA GLU A 94 4.37 -14.38 -2.09
C GLU A 94 5.79 -14.48 -2.68
N ALA A 95 6.28 -13.41 -3.32
CA ALA A 95 7.63 -13.36 -3.86
C ALA A 95 8.71 -13.50 -2.76
N TYR A 96 8.48 -12.92 -1.59
CA TYR A 96 9.33 -13.09 -0.41
C TYR A 96 9.40 -14.55 0.02
N ILE A 97 8.26 -15.24 0.16
CA ILE A 97 8.23 -16.68 0.47
C ILE A 97 8.94 -17.49 -0.63
N LYS A 98 8.75 -17.15 -1.90
CA LYS A 98 9.40 -17.84 -3.03
C LYS A 98 10.92 -17.77 -2.97
N ILE A 99 11.47 -16.62 -2.55
CA ILE A 99 12.92 -16.49 -2.32
C ILE A 99 13.35 -17.31 -1.09
N LEU A 100 12.55 -17.33 -0.02
CA LEU A 100 12.86 -18.12 1.18
C LEU A 100 12.89 -19.63 0.93
N THR A 101 12.13 -20.17 -0.03
CA THR A 101 12.23 -21.59 -0.41
C THR A 101 13.59 -21.93 -1.04
N GLY A 102 14.31 -20.92 -1.51
CA GLY A 102 15.60 -21.04 -2.17
C GLY A 102 15.52 -21.44 -3.64
N GLU A 103 14.33 -21.44 -4.23
CA GLU A 103 14.14 -21.73 -5.66
C GLU A 103 14.60 -20.59 -6.57
N VAL A 104 14.60 -19.35 -6.08
CA VAL A 104 15.03 -18.15 -6.81
C VAL A 104 15.79 -17.20 -5.88
N ASP A 105 16.71 -16.41 -6.45
CA ASP A 105 17.50 -15.43 -5.69
C ASP A 105 16.99 -13.99 -5.88
N THR A 106 16.17 -13.76 -6.91
CA THR A 106 15.63 -12.46 -7.30
C THR A 106 14.17 -12.59 -7.71
N ALA A 107 13.36 -11.60 -7.35
CA ALA A 107 11.98 -11.50 -7.79
C ALA A 107 11.60 -10.05 -8.10
N LEU A 108 10.74 -9.85 -9.10
CA LEU A 108 10.14 -8.55 -9.38
C LEU A 108 8.65 -8.62 -9.10
N VAL A 109 8.22 -7.74 -8.20
CA VAL A 109 6.84 -7.58 -7.77
C VAL A 109 6.28 -6.33 -8.40
N TYR A 110 5.06 -6.35 -8.92
CA TYR A 110 4.45 -5.15 -9.47
C TYR A 110 2.94 -5.08 -9.26
N GLY A 111 2.42 -3.86 -9.27
CA GLY A 111 0.99 -3.60 -9.21
C GLY A 111 0.61 -2.43 -10.10
N PHE A 112 -0.63 -2.41 -10.56
CA PHE A 112 -1.19 -1.31 -11.32
C PHE A 112 -2.65 -1.05 -10.91
N GLY A 113 -2.99 0.21 -10.74
CA GLY A 113 -4.30 0.66 -10.30
C GLY A 113 -4.81 1.73 -11.25
N LYS A 114 -5.80 1.40 -12.09
CA LYS A 114 -6.49 2.38 -12.94
C LYS A 114 -7.82 2.78 -12.32
N SER A 115 -7.75 3.44 -11.17
CA SER A 115 -8.91 3.80 -10.37
C SER A 115 -9.90 4.72 -11.10
N SER A 116 -9.43 5.49 -12.09
CA SER A 116 -10.28 6.37 -12.89
C SER A 116 -11.13 5.65 -13.94
N ALA A 117 -10.91 4.36 -14.18
CA ALA A 117 -11.62 3.59 -15.21
C ALA A 117 -13.10 3.33 -14.87
N GLY A 118 -13.50 3.55 -13.62
CA GLY A 118 -14.89 3.43 -13.20
C GLY A 118 -15.17 4.17 -11.91
N ILE A 119 -16.31 3.87 -11.28
CA ILE A 119 -16.70 4.47 -10.00
C ILE A 119 -16.10 3.62 -8.89
N LEU A 120 -14.84 3.88 -8.54
CA LEU A 120 -14.05 3.09 -7.58
C LEU A 120 -14.86 2.70 -6.34
N ARG A 121 -15.54 3.66 -5.70
CA ARG A 121 -16.29 3.40 -4.47
C ARG A 121 -17.41 2.38 -4.60
N GLN A 122 -17.99 2.23 -5.80
CA GLN A 122 -19.01 1.23 -6.13
C GLN A 122 -18.37 -0.07 -6.59
N ILE A 123 -17.23 -0.02 -7.29
CA ILE A 123 -16.49 -1.22 -7.68
C ILE A 123 -16.04 -1.99 -6.43
N LEU A 124 -15.51 -1.28 -5.43
CA LEU A 124 -15.04 -1.90 -4.19
C LEU A 124 -16.17 -2.54 -3.36
N SER A 125 -17.45 -2.20 -3.58
CA SER A 125 -18.56 -2.89 -2.90
C SER A 125 -18.68 -4.35 -3.36
N ARG A 126 -18.11 -4.71 -4.51
CA ARG A 126 -18.10 -6.07 -5.05
C ARG A 126 -17.18 -7.03 -4.30
N GLN A 127 -16.28 -6.51 -3.46
CA GLN A 127 -15.41 -7.31 -2.60
C GLN A 127 -16.06 -7.67 -1.27
N THR A 128 -17.29 -7.20 -1.02
CA THR A 128 -18.05 -7.59 0.17
C THR A 128 -18.72 -8.95 -0.01
N ASP A 129 -19.25 -9.53 1.08
CA ASP A 129 -19.96 -10.81 1.03
C ASP A 129 -21.02 -10.82 -0.10
N PRO A 130 -20.92 -11.73 -1.09
CA PRO A 130 -21.72 -11.65 -2.30
C PRO A 130 -23.20 -11.95 -2.08
N TYR A 131 -23.57 -12.55 -0.95
CA TYR A 131 -24.94 -13.00 -0.68
C TYR A 131 -25.71 -12.05 0.22
N THR A 132 -25.04 -11.44 1.19
CA THR A 132 -25.69 -10.70 2.28
C THR A 132 -25.34 -9.22 2.32
N VAL A 133 -24.19 -8.82 1.75
CA VAL A 133 -23.70 -7.43 1.83
C VAL A 133 -23.65 -6.79 0.44
N ALA A 134 -23.02 -7.43 -0.54
CA ALA A 134 -22.87 -6.88 -1.89
C ALA A 134 -24.20 -6.51 -2.57
N PRO A 135 -25.32 -7.26 -2.40
CA PRO A 135 -26.63 -6.87 -2.94
C PRO A 135 -27.18 -5.55 -2.40
N LEU A 136 -26.73 -5.11 -1.22
CA LEU A 136 -27.10 -3.81 -0.63
C LEU A 136 -26.29 -2.66 -1.22
N TRP A 137 -25.22 -2.97 -1.97
CA TRP A 137 -24.34 -2.02 -2.64
C TRP A 137 -23.69 -0.96 -1.72
N PRO A 138 -23.15 -1.33 -0.54
CA PRO A 138 -22.55 -0.35 0.35
C PRO A 138 -21.27 0.21 -0.29
N ASP A 139 -21.29 1.49 -0.67
CA ASP A 139 -20.09 2.08 -1.27
C ASP A 139 -18.98 2.23 -0.22
N SER A 140 -17.73 2.08 -0.65
CA SER A 140 -16.57 2.07 0.26
C SER A 140 -16.43 3.33 1.13
N VAL A 141 -16.87 4.50 0.64
CA VAL A 141 -16.81 5.74 1.43
C VAL A 141 -17.87 5.74 2.52
N SER A 142 -19.07 5.23 2.24
CA SER A 142 -20.12 5.08 3.27
C SER A 142 -19.73 4.07 4.35
N MET A 143 -19.11 2.94 3.98
CA MET A 143 -18.59 1.97 4.96
C MET A 143 -17.50 2.60 5.86
N ALA A 144 -16.57 3.36 5.28
CA ALA A 144 -15.59 4.11 6.05
C ALA A 144 -16.23 5.23 6.89
N GLY A 145 -17.30 5.85 6.40
CA GLY A 145 -18.09 6.84 7.15
C GLY A 145 -18.72 6.24 8.41
N LEU A 146 -19.25 5.02 8.33
CA LEU A 146 -19.73 4.28 9.51
C LEU A 146 -18.59 4.02 10.51
N GLN A 147 -17.42 3.58 10.03
CA GLN A 147 -16.24 3.40 10.87
C GLN A 147 -15.84 4.71 11.58
N ALA A 148 -15.76 5.82 10.84
CA ALA A 148 -15.46 7.14 11.37
C ALA A 148 -16.47 7.60 12.42
N ARG A 149 -17.77 7.41 12.15
CA ARG A 149 -18.87 7.78 13.05
C ARG A 149 -18.80 7.02 14.37
N LEU A 150 -18.52 5.72 14.34
CA LEU A 150 -18.39 4.90 15.56
C LEU A 150 -17.29 5.41 16.50
N GLY A 151 -16.14 5.82 15.98
CA GLY A 151 -15.08 6.38 16.83
C GLY A 151 -15.36 7.81 17.30
N LEU A 152 -16.08 8.62 16.52
CA LEU A 152 -16.54 9.94 16.98
C LEU A 152 -17.57 9.81 18.10
N ASP A 153 -18.57 8.95 17.94
CA ASP A 153 -19.66 8.78 18.90
C ASP A 153 -19.17 8.13 20.21
N SER A 154 -18.15 7.27 20.13
CA SER A 154 -17.48 6.69 21.32
C SER A 154 -16.43 7.61 21.95
N GLY A 155 -16.10 8.74 21.31
CA GLY A 155 -15.05 9.65 21.76
C GLY A 155 -13.64 9.10 21.61
N LYS A 156 -13.45 8.05 20.80
CA LYS A 156 -12.12 7.47 20.52
C LYS A 156 -11.22 8.42 19.75
N TRP A 157 -11.81 9.24 18.87
CA TRP A 157 -11.13 10.35 18.21
C TRP A 157 -12.06 11.54 18.03
N THR A 158 -11.48 12.70 17.73
CA THR A 158 -12.22 13.94 17.46
C THR A 158 -12.12 14.37 15.99
N PRO A 159 -13.03 15.24 15.51
CA PRO A 159 -12.91 15.83 14.18
C PRO A 159 -11.58 16.59 13.97
N GLU A 160 -11.06 17.23 15.02
CA GLU A 160 -9.79 17.96 14.98
C GLU A 160 -8.61 17.02 14.75
N GLN A 161 -8.59 15.84 15.39
CA GLN A 161 -7.55 14.83 15.17
C GLN A 161 -7.59 14.28 13.74
N MET A 162 -8.78 14.02 13.20
CA MET A 162 -8.93 13.62 11.80
C MET A 162 -8.45 14.72 10.83
N ALA A 163 -8.80 15.97 11.09
CA ALA A 163 -8.35 17.10 10.29
C ALA A 163 -6.83 17.34 10.40
N GLN A 164 -6.22 17.11 11.57
CA GLN A 164 -4.77 17.20 11.75
C GLN A 164 -4.04 16.19 10.85
N VAL A 165 -4.51 14.96 10.75
CA VAL A 165 -3.93 13.95 9.84
C VAL A 165 -3.93 14.45 8.38
N ALA A 166 -5.01 15.08 7.94
CA ALA A 166 -5.07 15.66 6.60
C ALA A 166 -4.11 16.84 6.44
N LEU A 167 -4.01 17.72 7.44
CA LEU A 167 -3.09 18.86 7.44
C LEU A 167 -1.63 18.41 7.35
N ASP A 168 -1.26 17.36 8.10
CA ASP A 168 0.08 16.78 8.07
C ASP A 168 0.40 16.16 6.70
N SER A 169 -0.56 15.44 6.10
CA SER A 169 -0.40 14.91 4.74
C SER A 169 -0.16 16.01 3.70
N PHE A 170 -0.90 17.13 3.78
CA PHE A 170 -0.69 18.29 2.91
C PHE A 170 0.69 18.94 3.07
N ALA A 171 1.30 18.82 4.25
CA ALA A 171 2.63 19.38 4.48
C ALA A 171 3.74 18.56 3.78
N TYR A 172 3.49 17.28 3.49
CA TYR A 172 4.46 16.38 2.85
C TYR A 172 4.31 16.32 1.33
N ALA A 173 3.09 16.29 0.81
CA ALA A 173 2.87 16.20 -0.63
C ALA A 173 1.57 16.86 -1.08
N ASP A 174 1.59 17.35 -2.32
CA ASP A 174 0.39 17.80 -3.00
C ASP A 174 -0.52 16.62 -3.35
N ARG A 175 -1.83 16.88 -3.33
CA ARG A 175 -2.82 15.92 -3.81
C ARG A 175 -2.91 15.94 -5.33
N ASN A 176 -3.17 14.78 -5.92
CA ASN A 176 -3.43 14.68 -7.36
C ASN A 176 -4.88 15.03 -7.77
N ASP A 177 -5.69 15.58 -6.86
CA ASP A 177 -7.07 16.00 -7.13
C ASP A 177 -7.28 17.50 -6.86
N SER A 178 -8.54 17.96 -6.97
CA SER A 178 -8.87 19.38 -6.80
C SER A 178 -9.00 19.84 -5.35
N VAL A 179 -8.74 18.97 -4.36
CA VAL A 179 -8.81 19.34 -2.95
C VAL A 179 -7.60 20.19 -2.60
N LYS A 180 -7.85 21.47 -2.33
CA LYS A 180 -6.77 22.42 -2.00
C LYS A 180 -6.16 22.12 -0.63
N PRO A 181 -4.84 22.27 -0.47
CA PRO A 181 -4.19 22.31 0.84
C PRO A 181 -4.86 23.34 1.75
N ALA A 182 -4.89 23.06 3.04
CA ALA A 182 -5.35 23.99 4.07
C ALA A 182 -4.17 24.48 4.91
N LYS A 183 -4.34 25.62 5.59
CA LYS A 183 -3.33 26.17 6.49
C LYS A 183 -3.64 25.93 7.97
N SER A 184 -4.84 25.50 8.30
CA SER A 184 -5.28 25.24 9.68
C SER A 184 -6.37 24.18 9.75
N ILE A 185 -6.54 23.59 10.93
CA ILE A 185 -7.64 22.68 11.26
C ILE A 185 -9.00 23.35 11.05
N ASP A 186 -9.17 24.60 11.49
CA ASP A 186 -10.44 25.33 11.35
C ASP A 186 -10.86 25.49 9.88
N GLU A 187 -9.91 25.74 8.98
CA GLU A 187 -10.17 25.83 7.54
C GLU A 187 -10.69 24.50 7.00
N LEU A 188 -10.14 23.38 7.46
CA LEU A 188 -10.59 22.04 7.08
C LEU A 188 -12.00 21.77 7.64
N LEU A 189 -12.24 22.03 8.92
CA LEU A 189 -13.52 21.76 9.58
C LEU A 189 -14.67 22.64 9.05
N ALA A 190 -14.37 23.84 8.54
CA ALA A 190 -15.33 24.70 7.86
C ALA A 190 -15.78 24.18 6.49
N ARG A 191 -15.06 23.21 5.88
CA ARG A 191 -15.45 22.62 4.60
C ARG A 191 -16.73 21.79 4.75
N PRO A 192 -17.59 21.74 3.71
CA PRO A 192 -18.80 20.93 3.76
C PRO A 192 -18.45 19.45 3.85
N PHE A 193 -19.32 18.68 4.52
CA PHE A 193 -19.27 17.23 4.47
C PHE A 193 -19.45 16.73 3.04
N PHE A 194 -18.70 15.70 2.68
CA PHE A 194 -18.92 14.94 1.46
C PHE A 194 -19.88 13.77 1.73
N ASN A 195 -19.61 13.04 2.80
CA ASN A 195 -20.45 11.94 3.27
C ASN A 195 -20.32 11.89 4.80
N ASP A 196 -21.24 12.56 5.51
CA ASP A 196 -21.16 12.75 6.97
C ASP A 196 -20.77 11.44 7.69
N PRO A 197 -19.69 11.42 8.50
CA PRO A 197 -18.90 12.56 9.02
C PRO A 197 -17.69 12.99 8.17
N LEU A 198 -17.47 12.39 7.00
CA LEU A 198 -16.27 12.61 6.18
C LEU A 198 -16.40 13.84 5.28
N ARG A 199 -15.34 14.65 5.26
CA ARG A 199 -15.10 15.73 4.29
C ARG A 199 -14.15 15.25 3.20
N ARG A 200 -13.96 16.05 2.15
CA ARG A 200 -13.09 15.66 1.03
C ARG A 200 -11.63 15.43 1.39
N HIS A 201 -11.11 16.17 2.37
CA HIS A 201 -9.74 15.99 2.86
C HIS A 201 -9.57 14.71 3.70
N ASP A 202 -10.66 14.15 4.22
CA ASP A 202 -10.62 12.89 4.98
C ASP A 202 -10.49 11.66 4.07
N ILE A 203 -10.58 11.83 2.75
CA ILE A 203 -10.73 10.76 1.78
C ILE A 203 -9.56 10.82 0.78
N ALA A 204 -8.85 9.72 0.63
CA ALA A 204 -7.82 9.55 -0.38
C ALA A 204 -8.36 9.84 -1.80
N PRO A 205 -7.58 10.50 -2.66
CA PRO A 205 -8.02 10.81 -4.01
C PRO A 205 -7.99 9.57 -4.91
N ILE A 206 -8.93 9.50 -5.87
CA ILE A 206 -8.86 8.55 -6.98
C ILE A 206 -7.58 8.84 -7.76
N THR A 207 -6.74 7.81 -7.90
CA THR A 207 -5.42 7.89 -8.50
C THR A 207 -5.24 6.74 -9.47
N ASP A 208 -4.75 7.08 -10.67
CA ASP A 208 -4.13 6.12 -11.57
C ASP A 208 -2.63 6.05 -11.27
N GLY A 209 -2.09 4.84 -11.18
CA GLY A 209 -0.67 4.62 -10.93
C GLY A 209 -0.27 3.15 -11.01
N ALA A 210 1.03 2.91 -10.95
CA ALA A 210 1.64 1.58 -10.91
C ALA A 210 2.93 1.65 -10.10
N ALA A 211 3.36 0.52 -9.55
CA ALA A 211 4.63 0.43 -8.85
C ALA A 211 5.25 -0.95 -9.01
N ALA A 212 6.57 -1.00 -8.88
CA ALA A 212 7.35 -2.21 -8.98
C ALA A 212 8.48 -2.22 -7.93
N ILE A 213 8.72 -3.38 -7.33
CA ILE A 213 9.78 -3.63 -6.37
C ILE A 213 10.62 -4.82 -6.83
N VAL A 214 11.94 -4.72 -6.68
CA VAL A 214 12.86 -5.85 -6.83
C VAL A 214 13.27 -6.35 -5.45
N LEU A 215 13.05 -7.64 -5.21
CA LEU A 215 13.56 -8.37 -4.06
C LEU A 215 14.82 -9.16 -4.48
N ALA A 216 15.79 -9.23 -3.58
CA ALA A 216 16.98 -10.06 -3.77
C ALA A 216 17.44 -10.70 -2.46
N ALA A 217 18.07 -11.87 -2.56
CA ALA A 217 18.56 -12.61 -1.42
C ALA A 217 20.05 -12.40 -1.14
N ASP A 218 20.42 -12.40 0.15
CA ASP A 218 21.79 -12.58 0.64
C ASP A 218 22.84 -11.78 -0.17
N GLY A 219 23.89 -12.43 -0.70
CA GLY A 219 24.95 -11.77 -1.46
C GLY A 219 24.43 -10.99 -2.67
N ARG A 220 23.42 -11.52 -3.36
CA ARG A 220 22.82 -10.87 -4.54
C ARG A 220 22.21 -9.52 -4.20
N ALA A 221 21.64 -9.35 -3.01
CA ALA A 221 21.13 -8.06 -2.60
C ALA A 221 22.23 -7.00 -2.48
N ARG A 222 23.40 -7.37 -1.92
CA ARG A 222 24.55 -6.46 -1.79
C ARG A 222 25.25 -6.18 -3.11
N GLU A 223 25.16 -7.07 -4.09
CA GLU A 223 25.61 -6.82 -5.46
C GLU A 223 24.75 -5.76 -6.16
N LEU A 224 23.44 -5.76 -5.89
CA LEU A 224 22.47 -4.89 -6.57
C LEU A 224 22.32 -3.52 -5.89
N ARG A 225 22.57 -3.42 -4.58
CA ARG A 225 22.49 -2.16 -3.84
C ARG A 225 23.49 -2.12 -2.69
N GLU A 226 24.15 -0.98 -2.51
CA GLU A 226 25.15 -0.76 -1.45
C GLU A 226 24.53 -0.91 -0.04
N ASN A 227 23.37 -0.28 0.19
CA ASN A 227 22.62 -0.40 1.45
C ASN A 227 21.21 -0.98 1.19
N PRO A 228 21.06 -2.31 1.03
CA PRO A 228 19.76 -2.95 0.84
C PRO A 228 18.84 -2.76 2.05
N ALA A 229 17.53 -2.65 1.82
CA ALA A 229 16.54 -2.62 2.89
C ALA A 229 16.14 -4.05 3.25
N TRP A 230 16.80 -4.63 4.26
CA TRP A 230 16.57 -6.02 4.66
C TRP A 230 15.23 -6.16 5.36
N ILE A 231 14.39 -7.09 4.90
CA ILE A 231 13.12 -7.41 5.55
C ILE A 231 13.42 -8.20 6.82
N THR A 232 13.32 -7.55 7.98
CA THR A 232 13.59 -8.15 9.30
C THR A 232 12.33 -8.72 9.94
N GLY A 233 11.15 -8.34 9.45
CA GLY A 233 9.88 -8.99 9.75
C GLY A 233 8.81 -8.62 8.72
N ILE A 234 7.98 -9.58 8.35
CA ILE A 234 6.83 -9.34 7.47
C ILE A 234 5.70 -10.28 7.87
N GLU A 235 4.53 -9.71 8.14
CA GLU A 235 3.38 -10.42 8.70
C GLU A 235 2.11 -9.86 8.09
N HIS A 236 1.15 -10.74 7.78
CA HIS A 236 -0.18 -10.31 7.35
C HIS A 236 -1.27 -11.13 8.02
N ARG A 237 -2.39 -10.47 8.31
CA ARG A 237 -3.57 -11.09 8.92
C ARG A 237 -4.83 -10.51 8.32
N ILE A 238 -5.90 -11.29 8.41
CA ILE A 238 -7.23 -10.89 7.96
C ILE A 238 -8.19 -10.95 9.14
N GLU A 239 -9.16 -10.05 9.13
CA GLU A 239 -10.31 -10.07 10.01
C GLU A 239 -11.52 -10.67 9.30
N THR A 240 -12.55 -11.00 10.08
CA THR A 240 -13.81 -11.47 9.51
C THR A 240 -14.38 -10.45 8.51
N PRO A 241 -14.88 -10.88 7.34
CA PRO A 241 -15.53 -9.98 6.38
C PRO A 241 -16.86 -9.41 6.90
N VAL A 242 -17.41 -9.98 7.98
CA VAL A 242 -18.67 -9.55 8.58
C VAL A 242 -18.46 -8.26 9.38
N LEU A 243 -18.76 -7.10 8.78
CA LEU A 243 -18.59 -5.78 9.39
C LEU A 243 -19.19 -5.67 10.80
N GLY A 244 -20.42 -6.16 10.99
CA GLY A 244 -21.12 -6.11 12.28
C GLY A 244 -20.55 -7.02 13.37
N ALA A 245 -19.62 -7.91 13.04
CA ALA A 245 -18.95 -8.78 14.01
C ALA A 245 -17.62 -8.20 14.51
N ARG A 246 -17.23 -7.01 14.02
CA ARG A 246 -15.97 -6.33 14.35
C ARG A 246 -16.21 -5.09 15.19
N ASP A 247 -15.30 -4.80 16.10
CA ASP A 247 -15.12 -3.44 16.61
C ASP A 247 -14.36 -2.64 15.55
N LEU A 248 -15.09 -1.89 14.73
CA LEU A 248 -14.51 -1.11 13.64
C LEU A 248 -13.64 0.06 14.13
N THR A 249 -13.65 0.38 15.43
CA THR A 249 -12.79 1.42 16.01
C THR A 249 -11.37 0.91 16.30
N GLN A 250 -11.11 -0.38 16.07
CA GLN A 250 -9.82 -1.03 16.26
C GLN A 250 -9.37 -1.75 14.98
N SER A 251 -8.10 -2.13 14.93
CA SER A 251 -7.55 -3.04 13.92
C SER A 251 -6.74 -4.14 14.60
N PRO A 252 -7.38 -5.18 15.16
CA PRO A 252 -6.69 -6.28 15.83
C PRO A 252 -5.72 -7.01 14.89
N SER A 253 -6.05 -7.11 13.60
CA SER A 253 -5.13 -7.71 12.62
C SER A 253 -3.85 -6.89 12.45
N THR A 254 -3.94 -5.55 12.37
CA THR A 254 -2.76 -4.68 12.35
C THR A 254 -1.95 -4.84 13.64
N ALA A 255 -2.58 -4.83 14.82
CA ALA A 255 -1.88 -4.90 16.10
C ALA A 255 -1.08 -6.20 16.26
N VAL A 256 -1.68 -7.34 15.91
CA VAL A 256 -1.00 -8.63 16.02
C VAL A 256 0.10 -8.77 14.96
N SER A 257 -0.15 -8.34 13.71
CA SER A 257 0.88 -8.34 12.65
C SER A 257 2.05 -7.42 12.99
N ALA A 258 1.79 -6.22 13.50
CA ALA A 258 2.81 -5.27 13.92
C ALA A 258 3.67 -5.84 15.05
N LYS A 259 3.05 -6.40 16.10
CA LYS A 259 3.78 -7.03 17.20
C LYS A 259 4.68 -8.17 16.72
N ALA A 260 4.18 -9.02 15.81
CA ALA A 260 4.95 -10.13 15.28
C ALA A 260 6.11 -9.65 14.37
N ALA A 261 5.83 -8.76 13.41
CA ALA A 261 6.84 -8.24 12.48
C ALA A 261 7.93 -7.40 13.18
N THR A 262 7.59 -6.70 14.26
CA THR A 262 8.54 -5.86 15.01
C THR A 262 9.26 -6.59 16.13
N GLY A 263 8.89 -7.83 16.44
CA GLY A 263 9.30 -8.52 17.67
C GLY A 263 8.86 -7.79 18.95
N GLY A 264 7.83 -6.95 18.88
CA GLY A 264 7.33 -6.10 19.96
C GLY A 264 8.07 -4.78 20.14
N ASN A 265 9.11 -4.48 19.36
CA ASN A 265 9.80 -3.19 19.40
C ASN A 265 9.32 -2.27 18.27
N THR A 266 8.45 -1.33 18.57
CA THR A 266 7.87 -0.38 17.60
C THR A 266 8.68 0.90 17.43
N SER A 267 9.90 0.96 18.00
CA SER A 267 10.84 2.06 17.74
C SER A 267 11.33 1.99 16.30
N VAL A 268 10.73 2.82 15.44
CA VAL A 268 11.09 3.00 14.03
C VAL A 268 11.23 4.48 13.74
N ASP A 269 12.17 4.83 12.87
CA ASP A 269 12.43 6.23 12.50
C ASP A 269 11.32 6.77 11.62
N ILE A 270 10.84 5.93 10.70
CA ILE A 270 9.84 6.26 9.69
C ILE A 270 8.81 5.13 9.58
N ALA A 271 7.54 5.50 9.50
CA ALA A 271 6.45 4.59 9.18
C ALA A 271 5.68 5.08 7.94
N GLU A 272 5.62 4.24 6.91
CA GLU A 272 4.77 4.46 5.73
C GLU A 272 3.52 3.59 5.86
N ILE A 273 2.40 4.19 6.28
CA ILE A 273 1.14 3.52 6.53
C ILE A 273 0.09 3.81 5.44
N HIS A 274 -0.47 2.74 4.88
CA HIS A 274 -1.58 2.82 3.94
C HIS A 274 -2.89 3.10 4.70
N ALA A 275 -3.27 4.37 4.77
CA ALA A 275 -4.52 4.82 5.38
C ALA A 275 -5.35 5.65 4.37
N PRO A 276 -6.29 5.03 3.64
CA PRO A 276 -7.12 5.74 2.67
C PRO A 276 -8.05 6.80 3.28
N PHE A 277 -8.23 6.80 4.60
CA PHE A 277 -9.04 7.76 5.33
C PHE A 277 -8.33 8.27 6.59
N THR A 278 -8.58 9.52 6.98
CA THR A 278 -7.92 10.17 8.14
C THR A 278 -8.12 9.43 9.45
N HIS A 279 -9.34 8.99 9.75
CA HIS A 279 -9.61 8.19 10.97
C HIS A 279 -8.89 6.83 10.96
N GLN A 280 -8.68 6.22 9.79
CA GLN A 280 -7.92 4.97 9.69
C GLN A 280 -6.44 5.16 10.00
N HIS A 281 -5.88 6.34 9.70
CA HIS A 281 -4.52 6.69 10.13
C HIS A 281 -4.41 6.60 11.66
N LEU A 282 -5.39 7.16 12.38
CA LEU A 282 -5.41 7.12 13.85
C LEU A 282 -5.51 5.68 14.37
N ILE A 283 -6.42 4.87 13.80
CA ILE A 283 -6.58 3.45 14.16
C ILE A 283 -5.26 2.69 13.94
N LEU A 284 -4.60 2.91 12.81
CA LEU A 284 -3.36 2.21 12.45
C LEU A 284 -2.19 2.65 13.32
N ALA A 285 -2.01 3.94 13.57
CA ALA A 285 -0.96 4.45 14.43
C ALA A 285 -1.06 3.88 15.86
N GLU A 286 -2.28 3.85 16.41
CA GLU A 286 -2.57 3.24 17.71
C GLU A 286 -2.33 1.72 17.68
N ALA A 287 -2.87 1.01 16.68
CA ALA A 287 -2.77 -0.45 16.59
C ALA A 287 -1.32 -0.92 16.42
N ILE A 288 -0.52 -0.19 15.64
CA ILE A 288 0.92 -0.47 15.47
C ILE A 288 1.68 -0.12 16.75
N GLY A 289 1.22 0.87 17.52
CA GLY A 289 1.94 1.39 18.68
C GLY A 289 3.11 2.29 18.26
N LEU A 290 2.90 3.15 17.26
CA LEU A 290 3.91 4.10 16.80
C LEU A 290 4.24 5.12 17.91
N ALA A 291 5.52 5.42 18.06
CA ALA A 291 5.97 6.46 19.00
C ALA A 291 5.75 7.85 18.40
N ASP A 292 5.54 8.86 19.25
CA ASP A 292 5.40 10.27 18.82
C ASP A 292 6.63 10.79 18.03
N THR A 293 7.79 10.16 18.20
CA THR A 293 9.02 10.49 17.49
C THR A 293 9.08 9.92 16.07
N THR A 294 8.22 8.95 15.73
CA THR A 294 8.21 8.33 14.41
C THR A 294 7.64 9.31 13.39
N LYS A 295 8.36 9.52 12.28
CA LYS A 295 7.82 10.29 11.15
C LYS A 295 6.87 9.40 10.34
N VAL A 296 5.61 9.79 10.27
CA VAL A 296 4.58 9.00 9.58
C VAL A 296 4.27 9.60 8.21
N ASN A 297 4.32 8.76 7.18
CA ASN A 297 4.01 9.11 5.78
C ASN A 297 4.77 10.33 5.22
N PRO A 298 6.11 10.41 5.31
CA PRO A 298 6.87 11.47 4.66
C PRO A 298 6.69 11.53 3.13
N SER A 299 6.23 10.45 2.48
CA SER A 299 5.81 10.45 1.07
C SER A 299 4.45 11.13 0.79
N GLY A 300 3.76 11.62 1.83
CA GLY A 300 2.40 12.17 1.74
C GLY A 300 1.28 11.16 2.04
N GLY A 301 1.59 9.86 2.05
CA GLY A 301 0.59 8.84 2.37
C GLY A 301 -0.46 8.63 1.27
N ALA A 302 -1.44 7.77 1.56
CA ALA A 302 -2.57 7.54 0.66
C ALA A 302 -3.49 8.77 0.51
N LEU A 303 -3.40 9.74 1.43
CA LEU A 303 -4.18 10.99 1.35
C LEU A 303 -3.63 11.95 0.30
N ALA A 304 -2.37 11.83 -0.12
CA ALA A 304 -1.81 12.56 -1.26
C ALA A 304 -2.16 11.86 -2.59
N ALA A 305 -1.96 10.54 -2.64
CA ALA A 305 -2.22 9.70 -3.80
C ALA A 305 -2.49 8.25 -3.37
N ASN A 306 -3.51 7.62 -3.94
CA ASN A 306 -3.92 6.25 -3.60
C ASN A 306 -4.21 5.41 -4.86
N PRO A 307 -3.17 4.97 -5.58
CA PRO A 307 -3.36 4.02 -6.68
C PRO A 307 -3.86 2.69 -6.10
N MET A 308 -5.12 2.34 -6.37
CA MET A 308 -5.76 1.18 -5.77
C MET A 308 -5.07 -0.12 -6.19
N PHE A 309 -4.83 -1.02 -5.23
CA PHE A 309 -4.02 -2.24 -5.34
C PHE A 309 -2.51 -2.04 -5.55
N VAL A 310 -2.02 -0.81 -5.40
CA VAL A 310 -0.61 -0.46 -5.54
C VAL A 310 -0.09 0.31 -4.33
N ALA A 311 -0.94 1.12 -3.69
CA ALA A 311 -0.57 2.01 -2.61
C ALA A 311 0.11 1.30 -1.43
N GLY A 312 -0.25 0.05 -1.13
CA GLY A 312 0.41 -0.78 -0.13
C GLY A 312 1.85 -1.15 -0.52
N LEU A 313 2.06 -1.59 -1.76
CA LEU A 313 3.40 -1.84 -2.31
C LEU A 313 4.25 -0.57 -2.30
N GLU A 314 3.66 0.58 -2.65
CA GLU A 314 4.34 1.87 -2.59
C GLU A 314 4.81 2.22 -1.18
N ARG A 315 4.02 1.92 -0.13
CA ARG A 315 4.46 2.16 1.25
C ARG A 315 5.74 1.41 1.57
N ILE A 316 5.86 0.16 1.10
CA ILE A 316 7.08 -0.65 1.25
C ILE A 316 8.23 0.00 0.46
N GLY A 317 7.99 0.43 -0.78
CA GLY A 317 8.99 1.08 -1.61
C GLY A 317 9.51 2.40 -1.04
N PHE A 318 8.63 3.30 -0.63
CA PHE A 318 8.98 4.58 -0.02
C PHE A 318 9.72 4.39 1.31
N ALA A 319 9.29 3.44 2.15
CA ALA A 319 10.01 3.11 3.37
C ALA A 319 11.44 2.59 3.06
N ALA A 320 11.59 1.70 2.08
CA ALA A 320 12.89 1.14 1.71
C ALA A 320 13.89 2.21 1.23
N GLN A 321 13.42 3.23 0.49
CA GLN A 321 14.27 4.34 0.04
C GLN A 321 14.97 5.08 1.18
N HIS A 322 14.31 5.20 2.34
CA HIS A 322 14.91 5.84 3.52
C HIS A 322 16.06 5.04 4.13
N ILE A 323 16.01 3.71 4.01
CA ILE A 323 17.17 2.87 4.33
C ILE A 323 18.27 3.11 3.30
N TRP A 324 17.94 3.01 2.01
CA TRP A 324 18.93 3.10 0.92
C TRP A 324 19.75 4.39 0.94
N ASN A 325 19.10 5.52 1.24
CA ASN A 325 19.75 6.84 1.30
C ASN A 325 20.32 7.19 2.69
N GLY A 326 20.18 6.29 3.68
CA GLY A 326 20.70 6.47 5.04
C GLY A 326 19.95 7.49 5.90
N SER A 327 18.74 7.93 5.50
CA SER A 327 17.93 8.85 6.30
C SER A 327 17.15 8.18 7.44
N ALA A 328 17.09 6.85 7.45
CA ALA A 328 16.57 6.03 8.53
C ALA A 328 17.42 4.76 8.70
N GLY A 329 17.51 4.26 9.94
CA GLY A 329 18.11 2.96 10.25
C GLY A 329 17.09 1.83 10.30
N ARG A 330 15.84 2.16 10.68
CA ARG A 330 14.75 1.20 10.81
C ARG A 330 13.42 1.82 10.39
N VAL A 331 12.74 1.15 9.47
CA VAL A 331 11.48 1.62 8.89
C VAL A 331 10.39 0.58 8.99
N LEU A 332 9.14 1.04 9.03
CA LEU A 332 7.95 0.21 8.98
C LEU A 332 7.09 0.61 7.78
N ALA A 333 6.56 -0.37 7.06
CA ALA A 333 5.56 -0.17 6.03
C ALA A 333 4.29 -0.96 6.37
N HIS A 334 3.13 -0.40 6.05
CA HIS A 334 1.85 -1.04 6.23
C HIS A 334 1.01 -0.94 4.96
N ALA A 335 0.38 -2.05 4.57
CA ALA A 335 -0.58 -2.14 3.47
C ALA A 335 -1.93 -2.62 3.98
N THR A 336 -3.02 -2.11 3.39
CA THR A 336 -4.38 -2.54 3.72
C THR A 336 -5.19 -2.87 2.49
N SER A 337 -6.16 -3.77 2.66
CA SER A 337 -7.13 -4.14 1.64
C SER A 337 -8.47 -4.52 2.28
N GLY A 338 -9.53 -4.45 1.49
CA GLY A 338 -10.90 -4.68 1.93
C GLY A 338 -11.51 -3.53 2.77
N PRO A 339 -12.81 -3.62 3.07
CA PRO A 339 -13.53 -2.58 3.80
C PRO A 339 -13.08 -2.47 5.26
N ALA A 340 -12.91 -1.22 5.73
CA ALA A 340 -12.62 -0.91 7.13
C ALA A 340 -11.44 -1.73 7.70
N LEU A 341 -10.28 -1.64 7.04
CA LEU A 341 -9.03 -2.27 7.46
C LEU A 341 -9.16 -3.80 7.68
N GLN A 342 -9.87 -4.50 6.79
CA GLN A 342 -10.11 -5.94 6.96
C GLN A 342 -8.85 -6.79 6.83
N GLN A 343 -7.97 -6.45 5.90
CA GLN A 343 -6.76 -7.19 5.61
C GLN A 343 -5.58 -6.25 5.80
N ASN A 344 -4.60 -6.64 6.63
CA ASN A 344 -3.47 -5.79 6.93
C ASN A 344 -2.16 -6.57 6.87
N LEU A 345 -1.17 -5.97 6.22
CA LEU A 345 0.21 -6.45 6.12
C LEU A 345 1.14 -5.41 6.74
N VAL A 346 2.09 -5.86 7.54
CA VAL A 346 3.15 -5.04 8.13
C VAL A 346 4.49 -5.61 7.73
N ALA A 347 5.38 -4.75 7.21
CA ALA A 347 6.77 -5.08 6.90
C ALA A 347 7.71 -4.14 7.66
N VAL A 348 8.75 -4.71 8.28
CA VAL A 348 9.82 -3.98 8.96
C VAL A 348 11.10 -4.19 8.17
N MET A 349 11.81 -3.09 7.88
CA MET A 349 13.07 -3.14 7.15
C MET A 349 14.16 -2.36 7.87
N GLU A 350 15.37 -2.89 7.80
CA GLU A 350 16.56 -2.33 8.45
C GLU A 350 17.75 -2.32 7.49
N GLY A 351 18.60 -1.30 7.61
CA GLY A 351 19.92 -1.31 7.00
C GLY A 351 20.83 -2.22 7.82
N LYS A 352 21.35 -3.30 7.23
CA LYS A 352 22.43 -4.08 7.85
C LYS A 352 23.73 -3.57 7.25
N ASN A 353 24.48 -2.77 8.02
CA ASN A 353 25.87 -2.47 7.70
C ASN A 353 26.62 -3.78 7.40
#